data_AF-A0A9N7MVC2-F1
#
_entry.id   AF-A0A9N7MVC2-F1
#
_cell.length_a   1.000
_cell.length_b   1.000
_cell.length_c   1.000
_cell.angle_alpha   90.00
_cell.angle_beta   90.00
_cell.angle_gamma   90.00
#
_symmetry.space_group_name_H-M   'P 1'
#
loop_
_entity.id
_entity.type
_entity.pdbx_description
1 polymer ?
#
loop_
_entity_poly.entity_id
_entity_poly.type
_entity_poly.pdbx_seq_one_letter_code
_entity_poly.pdbx_strand_id
1 'polypeptide(L)'
;NKKSFKVVCKSDEDQPCPWKARVTHCTRVHELWEVTKWTERNSCMQELDKNDHRNVTATMISNLVMTKIQKKPDYSVTLIQEDVKKCWKVDVSYKKAWQGRKKAIDRLYGTWEENFAQLP
;
A
#
# COMPACT_ATOMS: atom_id res chain seq x y z
N ASN A 1 -13.33 -4.44 27.64
CA ASN A 1 -12.85 -5.11 26.39
C ASN A 1 -11.78 -4.27 25.71
N LYS A 2 -10.54 -4.76 25.64
CA LYS A 2 -9.43 -4.08 24.93
C LYS A 2 -9.60 -4.31 23.43
N LYS A 3 -9.68 -3.25 22.61
CA LYS A 3 -9.73 -3.39 21.14
C LYS A 3 -8.42 -3.98 20.63
N SER A 4 -8.48 -4.97 19.73
CA SER A 4 -7.29 -5.65 19.19
C SER A 4 -7.46 -6.03 17.73
N PHE A 5 -6.38 -5.94 16.96
CA PHE A 5 -6.26 -6.44 15.59
C PHE A 5 -5.27 -7.60 15.52
N LYS A 6 -5.51 -8.52 14.61
CA LYS A 6 -4.61 -9.64 14.27
C LYS A 6 -4.25 -9.53 12.79
N VAL A 7 -2.96 -9.50 12.50
CA VAL A 7 -2.42 -9.53 11.14
C VAL A 7 -1.78 -10.90 10.92
N VAL A 8 -2.03 -11.53 9.77
CA VAL A 8 -1.51 -12.87 9.41
C VAL A 8 -0.96 -12.86 7.99
N CYS A 9 0.05 -13.69 7.70
CA CYS A 9 0.52 -13.88 6.32
C CYS A 9 -0.58 -14.60 5.52
N LYS A 10 -0.87 -14.11 4.30
CA LYS A 10 -1.82 -14.73 3.36
C LYS A 10 -1.13 -15.78 2.47
N SER A 11 -0.27 -16.63 3.03
CA SER A 11 0.35 -17.71 2.26
C SER A 11 -0.70 -18.72 1.78
N ASP A 12 -0.36 -19.53 0.78
CA ASP A 12 -1.28 -20.55 0.25
C ASP A 12 -1.73 -21.53 1.33
N GLU A 13 -2.95 -22.03 1.19
CA GLU A 13 -3.64 -22.86 2.20
C GLU A 13 -2.88 -24.16 2.49
N ASP A 14 -2.12 -24.67 1.51
CA ASP A 14 -1.34 -25.91 1.63
C ASP A 14 -0.09 -25.77 2.52
N GLN A 15 0.40 -24.53 2.74
CA GLN A 15 1.50 -24.24 3.66
C GLN A 15 1.21 -22.96 4.47
N PRO A 16 0.44 -23.07 5.57
CA PRO A 16 0.08 -21.93 6.39
C PRO A 16 1.32 -21.37 7.09
N CYS A 17 1.63 -20.11 6.81
CA CYS A 17 2.76 -19.43 7.43
C CYS A 17 2.49 -19.16 8.91
N PRO A 18 3.47 -19.45 9.80
CA PRO A 18 3.31 -19.20 11.23
C PRO A 18 3.31 -17.70 11.58
N TRP A 19 3.70 -16.82 10.64
CA TRP A 19 3.83 -15.39 10.89
C TRP A 19 2.49 -14.75 11.22
N LYS A 20 2.47 -14.03 12.35
CA LYS A 20 1.33 -13.29 12.86
C LYS A 20 1.81 -12.14 13.76
N ALA A 21 1.10 -11.03 13.67
CA ALA A 21 1.24 -9.90 14.59
C ALA A 21 -0.09 -9.64 15.30
N ARG A 22 -0.03 -9.28 16.58
CA ARG A 22 -1.18 -8.77 17.32
C ARG A 22 -0.92 -7.34 17.73
N VAL A 23 -1.87 -6.49 17.42
CA VAL A 23 -1.85 -5.08 17.79
C VAL A 23 -3.02 -4.81 18.72
N THR A 24 -2.79 -4.12 19.83
CA THR A 24 -3.85 -3.77 20.78
C THR A 24 -3.81 -2.29 21.09
N HIS A 25 -4.95 -1.70 21.45
CA HIS A 25 -4.98 -0.31 21.90
C HIS A 25 -4.03 -0.12 23.09
N CYS A 26 -3.14 0.87 23.02
CA CYS A 26 -2.24 1.21 24.11
C CYS A 26 -3.07 1.71 25.30
N THR A 27 -2.87 1.15 26.48
CA THR A 27 -3.56 1.62 27.69
C THR A 27 -2.85 2.81 28.33
N ARG A 28 -1.58 3.02 27.99
CA ARG A 28 -0.71 4.05 28.59
C ARG A 28 -0.74 5.37 27.82
N VAL A 29 -1.07 5.34 26.53
CA VAL A 29 -1.11 6.52 25.68
C VAL A 29 -2.40 6.48 24.87
N HIS A 30 -3.17 7.56 24.96
CA HIS A 30 -4.43 7.71 24.24
C HIS A 30 -4.21 7.60 22.72
N GLU A 31 -5.13 6.92 22.02
CA GLU A 31 -5.15 6.74 20.56
C GLU A 31 -3.96 6.01 19.90
N LEU A 32 -3.00 5.52 20.68
CA LEU A 32 -1.91 4.71 20.12
C LEU A 32 -2.25 3.22 20.11
N TRP A 33 -1.63 2.52 19.18
CA TRP A 33 -1.69 1.07 19.04
C TRP A 33 -0.32 0.48 19.34
N GLU A 34 -0.27 -0.57 20.15
CA GLU A 34 0.98 -1.27 20.51
C GLU A 34 1.01 -2.68 19.90
N VAL A 35 2.15 -3.05 19.31
CA VAL A 35 2.38 -4.43 18.87
C VAL A 35 2.68 -5.26 20.12
N THR A 36 1.79 -6.20 20.46
CA THR A 36 1.89 -7.02 21.68
C THR A 36 2.39 -8.42 21.43
N LYS A 37 2.24 -8.92 20.21
CA LYS A 37 2.78 -10.22 19.80
C LYS A 37 3.35 -10.10 18.41
N TRP A 38 4.53 -10.69 18.23
CA TRP A 38 5.24 -10.78 16.98
C TRP A 38 5.83 -12.19 16.85
N THR A 39 5.61 -12.85 15.72
CA THR A 39 6.24 -14.13 15.41
C THR A 39 7.36 -13.88 14.42
N GLU A 40 8.62 -14.08 14.83
CA GLU A 40 9.80 -13.70 14.03
C GLU A 40 9.98 -14.53 12.77
N ARG A 41 9.62 -15.83 12.81
CA ARG A 41 9.81 -16.72 11.67
C ARG A 41 8.74 -16.51 10.62
N ASN A 42 9.11 -15.95 9.47
CA ASN A 42 8.35 -16.04 8.22
C ASN A 42 8.98 -17.13 7.34
N SER A 43 8.28 -18.23 7.14
CA SER A 43 8.64 -19.23 6.11
C SER A 43 7.96 -18.94 4.76
N CYS A 44 7.00 -18.01 4.72
CA CYS A 44 6.36 -17.59 3.47
C CYS A 44 7.31 -16.70 2.65
N MET A 45 8.06 -17.30 1.74
CA MET A 45 8.59 -16.57 0.59
C MET A 45 7.47 -16.57 -0.45
N GLN A 46 6.73 -15.46 -0.55
CA GLN A 46 5.81 -15.30 -1.68
C GLN A 46 6.65 -15.40 -2.94
N GLU A 47 6.27 -16.28 -3.87
CA GLU A 47 6.86 -16.31 -5.21
C GLU A 47 6.77 -14.89 -5.79
N LEU A 48 7.93 -14.23 -5.83
CA LEU A 48 8.10 -12.91 -6.43
C LEU A 48 7.93 -12.97 -7.96
N ASP A 49 7.71 -14.16 -8.52
CA ASP A 49 7.59 -14.45 -9.95
C ASP A 49 6.45 -13.67 -10.63
N LYS A 50 5.47 -13.21 -9.85
CA LYS A 50 4.54 -12.18 -10.31
C LYS A 50 5.07 -10.85 -9.79
N ASN A 51 5.56 -10.01 -10.71
CA ASN A 51 5.92 -8.59 -10.55
C ASN A 51 4.77 -7.70 -10.00
N ASP A 52 3.88 -8.22 -9.17
CA ASP A 52 2.69 -7.57 -8.67
C ASP A 52 2.40 -8.02 -7.23
N HIS A 53 3.15 -7.45 -6.28
CA HIS A 53 2.99 -7.75 -4.86
C HIS A 53 1.55 -7.47 -4.38
N ARG A 54 0.87 -8.50 -3.83
CA ARG A 54 -0.57 -8.44 -3.46
C ARG A 54 -0.88 -7.41 -2.38
N ASN A 55 0.09 -7.09 -1.52
CA ASN A 55 -0.14 -6.16 -0.41
C ASN A 55 0.10 -4.69 -0.78
N VAL A 56 0.76 -4.41 -1.91
CA VAL A 56 0.90 -3.03 -2.37
C VAL A 56 -0.38 -2.63 -3.09
N THR A 57 -1.04 -1.61 -2.56
CA THR A 57 -2.30 -1.10 -3.14
C THR A 57 -2.06 0.17 -3.95
N ALA A 58 -2.94 0.45 -4.92
CA ALA A 58 -2.90 1.70 -5.68
C ALA A 58 -3.01 2.94 -4.76
N THR A 59 -3.71 2.83 -3.62
CA THR A 59 -3.80 3.90 -2.62
C THR A 59 -2.46 4.18 -1.95
N MET A 60 -1.70 3.13 -1.58
CA MET A 60 -0.35 3.30 -1.04
C MET A 60 0.56 3.99 -2.07
N ILE A 61 0.53 3.53 -3.33
CA ILE A 61 1.32 4.12 -4.42
C ILE A 61 0.94 5.59 -4.60
N SER A 62 -0.36 5.91 -4.62
CA SER A 62 -0.85 7.29 -4.73
C SER A 62 -0.26 8.19 -3.65
N ASN A 63 -0.28 7.76 -2.38
CA ASN A 63 0.30 8.52 -1.28
C ASN A 63 1.83 8.73 -1.45
N LEU A 64 2.55 7.74 -1.96
CA LEU A 64 3.99 7.80 -2.19
C LEU A 64 4.38 8.87 -3.22
N VAL A 65 3.60 9.01 -4.29
CA VAL A 65 3.99 9.83 -5.46
C VAL A 65 3.22 11.14 -5.61
N MET A 66 2.25 11.40 -4.73
CA MET A 66 1.38 12.58 -4.79
C MET A 66 2.19 13.89 -4.88
N THR A 67 3.18 14.08 -4.01
CA THR A 67 4.00 15.31 -4.00
C THR A 67 4.89 15.45 -5.24
N LYS A 68 5.28 14.33 -5.86
CA LYS A 68 6.06 14.34 -7.10
C LYS A 68 5.19 14.72 -8.29
N ILE A 69 3.98 14.18 -8.37
CA ILE A 69 3.00 14.52 -9.40
C ILE A 69 2.58 15.99 -9.29
N GLN A 70 2.39 16.50 -8.07
CA GLN A 70 2.06 17.90 -7.84
C GLN A 70 3.15 18.84 -8.37
N LYS A 71 4.43 18.48 -8.20
CA LYS A 71 5.58 19.24 -8.72
C LYS A 71 5.78 19.04 -10.23
N LYS A 72 5.46 17.84 -10.73
CA LYS A 72 5.68 17.43 -12.12
C LYS A 72 4.51 16.54 -12.59
N PRO A 73 3.45 17.11 -13.20
CA PRO A 73 2.25 16.35 -13.58
C PRO A 73 2.48 15.20 -14.59
N ASP A 74 3.52 15.31 -15.41
CA ASP A 74 3.96 14.29 -16.37
C ASP A 74 4.87 13.20 -15.73
N TYR A 75 4.91 13.09 -14.39
CA TYR A 75 5.68 12.05 -13.70
C TYR A 75 5.31 10.65 -14.23
N SER A 76 6.31 9.95 -14.78
CA SER A 76 6.08 8.73 -15.56
C SER A 76 5.75 7.53 -14.67
N VAL A 77 4.97 6.60 -15.22
CA VAL A 77 4.60 5.36 -14.51
C VAL A 77 5.84 4.49 -14.21
N THR A 78 6.85 4.51 -15.08
CA THR A 78 8.10 3.78 -14.86
C THR A 78 8.88 4.31 -13.65
N LEU A 79 8.95 5.64 -13.49
CA LEU A 79 9.56 6.25 -12.31
C LEU A 79 8.78 5.93 -11.03
N ILE A 80 7.44 5.82 -11.11
CA ILE A 80 6.60 5.36 -10.00
C ILE A 80 6.96 3.92 -9.61
N GLN A 81 7.19 3.01 -10.57
CA GLN A 81 7.63 1.65 -10.27
C GLN A 81 9.00 1.64 -9.57
N GLU A 82 9.94 2.46 -10.04
CA GLU A 82 11.24 2.61 -9.38
C GLU A 82 11.13 3.14 -7.95
N ASP A 83 10.26 4.11 -7.71
CA ASP A 83 10.01 4.65 -6.38
C ASP A 83 9.46 3.60 -5.42
N VAL A 84 8.51 2.79 -5.90
CA VAL A 84 7.94 1.67 -5.13
C VAL A 84 9.04 0.65 -4.80
N LYS A 85 9.88 0.29 -5.78
CA LYS A 85 11.02 -0.61 -5.56
C LYS A 85 12.03 -0.03 -4.58
N LYS A 86 12.33 1.27 -4.66
CA LYS A 86 13.27 1.96 -3.75
C LYS A 86 12.72 2.01 -2.33
N CYS A 87 11.44 2.35 -2.16
CA CYS A 87 10.79 2.58 -0.87
C CYS A 87 10.42 1.28 -0.14
N TRP A 88 9.82 0.31 -0.85
CA TRP A 88 9.26 -0.90 -0.23
C TRP A 88 9.97 -2.19 -0.63
N LYS A 89 11.01 -2.13 -1.48
CA LYS A 89 11.79 -3.29 -1.94
C LYS A 89 10.93 -4.37 -2.62
N VAL A 90 9.87 -3.94 -3.31
CA VAL A 90 8.93 -4.81 -4.03
C VAL A 90 8.72 -4.31 -5.44
N ASP A 91 8.53 -5.24 -6.37
CA ASP A 91 8.12 -4.94 -7.73
C ASP A 91 6.59 -4.87 -7.84
N VAL A 92 6.10 -3.94 -8.67
CA VAL A 92 4.67 -3.75 -8.94
C VAL A 92 4.41 -3.66 -10.44
N SER A 93 3.24 -4.14 -10.85
CA SER A 93 2.86 -4.12 -12.26
C SER A 93 2.68 -2.69 -12.76
N TYR A 94 2.91 -2.48 -14.05
CA TYR A 94 2.66 -1.20 -14.70
C TYR A 94 1.21 -0.74 -14.47
N LYS A 95 0.23 -1.65 -14.60
CA LYS A 95 -1.19 -1.37 -14.37
C LYS A 95 -1.45 -0.84 -12.96
N LYS A 96 -0.86 -1.46 -11.92
CA LYS A 96 -1.03 -1.05 -10.53
C LYS A 96 -0.36 0.31 -10.26
N ALA A 97 0.82 0.55 -10.83
CA ALA A 97 1.49 1.85 -10.76
C ALA A 97 0.68 2.96 -11.46
N TRP A 98 0.12 2.67 -12.64
CA TRP A 98 -0.76 3.58 -13.37
C TRP A 98 -2.04 3.91 -12.57
N GLN A 99 -2.66 2.91 -11.94
CA GLN A 99 -3.81 3.13 -11.05
C GLN A 99 -3.45 4.03 -9.85
N GLY A 100 -2.25 3.85 -9.29
CA GLY A 100 -1.72 4.72 -8.23
C GLY A 100 -1.52 6.17 -8.70
N ARG A 101 -0.98 6.34 -9.92
CA ARG A 101 -0.84 7.64 -10.58
C ARG A 101 -2.20 8.31 -10.77
N LYS A 102 -3.17 7.61 -11.37
CA LYS A 102 -4.53 8.14 -11.58
C LYS A 102 -5.15 8.60 -10.26
N LYS A 103 -5.11 7.76 -9.22
CA LYS A 103 -5.61 8.13 -7.89
C LYS A 103 -4.94 9.36 -7.29
N ALA A 104 -3.63 9.55 -7.52
CA ALA A 104 -2.94 10.75 -7.06
C ALA A 104 -3.38 12.00 -7.83
N ILE A 105 -3.59 11.89 -9.14
CA ILE A 105 -4.12 12.99 -9.97
C ILE A 105 -5.53 13.36 -9.51
N ASP A 106 -6.43 12.36 -9.37
CA ASP A 106 -7.81 12.56 -8.93
C ASP A 106 -7.87 13.27 -7.56
N ARG A 107 -6.95 12.94 -6.65
CA ARG A 107 -6.85 13.57 -5.32
C ARG A 107 -6.32 15.00 -5.35
N LEU A 108 -5.47 15.33 -6.32
CA LEU A 108 -4.84 16.66 -6.42
C LEU A 108 -5.71 17.65 -7.19
N TYR A 109 -6.39 17.19 -8.22
CA TYR A 109 -7.05 18.05 -9.22
C TYR A 109 -8.54 17.77 -9.39
N GLY A 110 -9.10 16.89 -8.55
CA GLY A 110 -10.46 16.38 -8.73
C GLY A 110 -10.53 15.31 -9.81
N THR A 111 -11.66 14.63 -9.83
CA THR A 111 -11.97 13.64 -10.86
C THR A 111 -12.35 14.32 -12.18
N TRP A 112 -12.23 13.58 -13.27
CA TRP A 112 -12.63 14.07 -14.59
C TRP A 112 -14.14 14.38 -14.62
N GLU A 113 -14.93 13.52 -13.97
CA GLU A 113 -16.38 13.65 -13.84
C GLU A 113 -16.79 14.94 -13.12
N GLU A 114 -16.09 15.29 -12.02
CA GLU A 114 -16.31 16.55 -11.30
C GLU A 114 -15.97 17.78 -12.15
N ASN A 115 -14.89 17.71 -12.93
CA ASN A 115 -14.48 18.83 -13.78
C ASN A 115 -15.45 19.05 -14.96
N PHE A 116 -15.97 17.97 -15.57
CA PHE A 116 -16.96 18.09 -16.65
C PHE A 116 -18.32 18.58 -16.15
N ALA A 117 -18.71 18.25 -14.92
CA ALA A 117 -19.95 18.75 -14.32
C ALA A 117 -19.94 20.28 -14.08
N GLN A 118 -18.77 20.94 -14.15
CA GLN A 118 -18.63 22.39 -14.01
C GLN A 118 -18.60 23.15 -15.35
N LEU A 119 -18.66 22.44 -16.48
CA LEU A 119 -18.80 23.08 -17.79
C LEU A 119 -20.27 23.51 -18.01
N PRO A 120 -20.52 24.74 -18.49
CA PRO A 120 -21.87 25.29 -18.70
C PRO A 120 -22.63 24.62 -19.86
#